data_AF-A0A954F0C8-F1
#
_entry.id   AF-A0A954F0C8-F1
#
_cell.length_a   1.000
_cell.length_b   1.000
_cell.length_c   1.000
_cell.angle_alpha   90.00
_cell.angle_beta   90.00
_cell.angle_gamma   90.00
#
_symmetry.space_group_name_H-M   'P 1'
#
loop_
_entity.id
_entity.type
_entity.pdbx_description
1 polymer ?
#
loop_
_entity_poly.entity_id
_entity_poly.type
_entity_poly.pdbx_seq_one_letter_code
_entity_poly.pdbx_strand_id
1 'polypeptide(L)' 'MSHCNDACAFLGDATPETVRNMTSDEMSPLFADHGVDEAWFRELADHYQPGGEPAIYHFRCLHCGINRFGMDYG' A
#
# COMPACT_ATOMS: atom_id res chain seq x y z
N MET A 1 -7.21 -6.84 5.35
CA MET A 1 -7.57 -6.59 3.95
C MET A 1 -7.95 -7.90 3.27
N SER A 2 -9.05 -7.92 2.53
CA SER A 2 -9.60 -9.14 1.89
C SER A 2 -9.85 -8.87 0.40
N HIS A 3 -9.50 -9.84 -0.45
CA HIS A 3 -9.70 -9.77 -1.91
C HIS A 3 -10.04 -11.17 -2.44
N CYS A 4 -10.79 -11.27 -3.54
CA CYS A 4 -11.29 -12.54 -4.07
C CYS A 4 -12.05 -13.40 -3.03
N ASN A 5 -12.76 -12.74 -2.11
CA ASN A 5 -13.50 -13.39 -1.02
C ASN A 5 -12.63 -14.17 -0.01
N ASP A 6 -11.33 -13.88 0.03
CA ASP A 6 -10.36 -14.49 0.94
C ASP A 6 -9.38 -13.46 1.53
N ALA A 7 -8.60 -13.86 2.53
CA ALA A 7 -7.59 -13.02 3.15
C ALA A 7 -6.35 -12.94 2.26
N CYS A 8 -5.83 -11.73 2.05
CA CYS A 8 -4.54 -11.58 1.38
C CYS A 8 -3.40 -11.92 2.35
N ALA A 9 -2.35 -12.58 1.86
CA ALA A 9 -1.17 -12.87 2.65
C ALA A 9 -0.47 -11.55 3.01
N PHE A 10 -0.23 -11.34 4.30
CA PHE A 10 0.50 -10.20 4.80
C PHE A 10 2.00 -10.42 4.56
N LEU A 11 2.63 -9.48 3.84
CA LEU A 11 4.05 -9.52 3.51
C LEU A 11 4.90 -8.61 4.41
N GLY A 12 4.26 -7.88 5.34
CA GLY A 12 4.93 -6.94 6.23
C GLY A 12 4.76 -5.48 5.78
N ASP A 13 5.59 -4.60 6.32
CA ASP A 13 5.75 -3.24 5.84
C ASP A 13 6.24 -3.25 4.39
N ALA A 14 5.67 -2.36 3.57
CA ALA A 14 6.18 -2.11 2.24
C ALA A 14 7.62 -1.58 2.33
N THR A 15 8.47 -1.95 1.37
CA THR A 15 9.80 -1.35 1.29
C THR A 15 9.73 0.01 0.58
N PRO A 16 10.71 0.91 0.77
CA PRO A 16 10.76 2.17 0.02
C PRO A 16 10.78 1.95 -1.49
N GLU A 17 11.42 0.89 -1.97
CA GLU A 17 11.40 0.51 -3.38
C GLU A 17 10.00 0.06 -3.82
N THR A 18 9.29 -0.70 -3.00
CA THR A 18 7.90 -1.10 -3.27
C THR A 18 7.00 0.12 -3.40
N VAL A 19 7.06 1.04 -2.43
CA VAL A 19 6.21 2.25 -2.40
C VAL A 19 6.48 3.15 -3.60
N ARG A 20 7.76 3.35 -3.99
CA ARG A 20 8.10 4.15 -5.17
C ARG A 20 7.64 3.52 -6.49
N ASN A 21 7.65 2.20 -6.58
CA ASN A 21 7.28 1.46 -7.80
C ASN A 21 5.80 1.07 -7.86
N MET A 22 4.98 1.47 -6.88
CA MET A 22 3.54 1.27 -6.96
C MET A 22 2.96 1.91 -8.22
N THR A 23 2.02 1.20 -8.84
CA THR A 23 1.23 1.70 -9.96
C THR A 23 0.05 2.53 -9.44
N SER A 24 -0.50 3.41 -10.30
CA SER A 24 -1.67 4.20 -9.93
C SER A 24 -2.89 3.34 -9.57
N ASP A 25 -3.02 2.14 -10.14
CA ASP A 25 -4.08 1.17 -9.77
C ASP A 25 -3.89 0.61 -8.36
N GLU A 26 -2.63 0.31 -7.98
CA GLU A 26 -2.28 -0.14 -6.62
C GLU A 26 -2.46 0.97 -5.58
N MET A 27 -2.27 2.24 -5.95
CA MET A 27 -2.48 3.39 -5.07
C MET A 27 -3.94 3.86 -4.99
N SER A 28 -4.72 3.69 -6.06
CA SER A 28 -6.13 4.11 -6.13
C SER A 28 -6.99 3.71 -4.92
N PRO A 29 -6.87 2.49 -4.34
CA PRO A 29 -7.62 2.16 -3.12
C PRO A 29 -7.17 2.99 -1.91
N LEU A 30 -5.88 3.30 -1.77
CA LEU A 30 -5.38 4.16 -0.68
C LEU A 30 -5.91 5.58 -0.79
N PHE A 31 -6.03 6.09 -2.02
CA PHE A 31 -6.60 7.42 -2.28
C PHE A 31 -8.05 7.51 -1.81
N ALA A 32 -8.84 6.48 -2.11
CA ALA A 32 -10.25 6.42 -1.72
C ALA A 32 -10.43 6.24 -0.20
N ASP A 33 -9.57 5.45 0.45
CA ASP A 33 -9.70 5.13 1.88
C ASP A 33 -9.20 6.28 2.78
N HIS A 34 -8.13 6.97 2.38
CA HIS A 34 -7.47 8.00 3.19
C HIS A 34 -7.67 9.43 2.68
N GLY A 35 -8.35 9.61 1.54
CA GLY A 35 -8.59 10.93 0.96
C GLY A 35 -7.33 11.63 0.46
N VAL A 36 -6.30 10.86 0.11
CA VAL A 36 -5.03 11.36 -0.44
C VAL A 36 -5.02 11.19 -1.96
N ASP A 37 -4.16 11.93 -2.65
CA ASP A 37 -4.01 11.85 -4.10
C ASP A 37 -2.61 11.37 -4.51
N GLU A 38 -2.41 11.15 -5.81
CA GLU A 38 -1.14 10.64 -6.32
C GLU A 38 0.03 11.58 -6.02
N ALA A 39 -0.16 12.90 -6.04
CA ALA A 39 0.93 13.83 -5.74
C ALA A 39 1.36 13.70 -4.29
N TRP A 40 0.41 13.67 -3.36
CA TRP A 40 0.69 13.44 -1.95
C TRP A 40 1.41 12.10 -1.72
N PHE A 41 0.97 11.02 -2.39
CA PHE A 41 1.60 9.72 -2.24
C PHE A 41 3.01 9.67 -2.81
N ARG A 42 3.27 10.39 -3.91
CA ARG A 42 4.61 10.51 -4.49
C ARG A 42 5.57 11.27 -3.57
N GLU A 43 5.10 12.32 -2.90
CA GLU A 43 5.89 13.01 -1.87
C GLU A 43 6.18 12.10 -0.67
N LEU A 44 5.17 11.35 -0.21
CA LEU A 44 5.36 10.34 0.83
C LEU A 44 6.40 9.29 0.42
N ALA A 45 6.35 8.79 -0.82
CA ALA A 45 7.26 7.76 -1.33
C ALA A 45 8.74 8.18 -1.34
N ASP A 46 9.03 9.48 -1.41
CA ASP A 46 10.40 10.01 -1.35
C ASP A 46 10.99 9.90 0.06
N HIS A 47 10.16 10.11 1.08
CA HIS A 47 10.57 10.15 2.49
C HIS A 47 10.17 8.90 3.29
N TYR A 48 9.42 7.98 2.68
CA TYR A 48 8.88 6.80 3.33
C TYR A 48 9.97 5.86 3.87
N GLN A 49 9.77 5.41 5.11
CA GLN A 49 10.60 4.39 5.77
C GLN A 49 9.70 3.33 6.42
N PRO A 50 10.05 2.04 6.33
CA PRO A 50 9.30 0.97 7.01
C PRO A 50 9.25 1.22 8.52
N GLY A 51 8.09 0.98 9.14
CA GLY A 51 7.86 1.29 10.55
C GLY A 51 7.80 2.78 10.90
N GLY A 52 7.79 3.67 9.91
CA GLY A 52 7.50 5.09 10.07
C GLY A 52 6.00 5.39 10.08
N GLU A 53 5.68 6.67 10.12
CA GLU A 53 4.31 7.20 10.10
C GLU A 53 4.11 8.05 8.84
N PRO A 54 3.17 7.69 7.94
CA PRO A 54 2.27 6.53 8.00
C PRO A 54 2.94 5.18 7.68
N ALA A 55 2.45 4.12 8.31
CA ALA A 55 2.82 2.76 8.00
C ALA A 55 2.09 2.30 6.73
N ILE A 56 2.84 1.82 5.73
CA ILE A 56 2.28 1.20 4.53
C ILE A 56 2.52 -0.31 4.62
N TYR A 57 1.44 -1.07 4.59
CA TYR A 57 1.45 -2.52 4.68
C TYR A 57 1.28 -3.15 3.30
N HIS A 58 2.13 -4.12 2.98
CA HIS A 58 2.07 -4.87 1.72
C HIS A 58 1.36 -6.21 1.93
N PHE A 59 0.39 -6.48 1.07
CA PHE A 59 -0.34 -7.73 1.02
C PHE A 59 -0.31 -8.30 -0.39
N ARG A 60 -0.36 -9.62 -0.51
CA ARG A 60 -0.52 -10.30 -1.80
C ARG A 60 -1.71 -11.24 -1.77
N CYS A 61 -2.61 -11.08 -2.73
CA CYS A 61 -3.73 -12.01 -2.89
C CYS A 61 -3.20 -13.37 -3.33
N LEU A 62 -3.54 -14.43 -2.61
CA LEU A 62 -3.12 -15.79 -2.94
C LEU A 62 -3.87 -16.39 -4.14
N HIS A 63 -5.02 -15.82 -4.52
CA HIS A 63 -5.84 -16.29 -5.63
C HIS A 63 -5.41 -15.71 -6.98
N CYS A 64 -5.34 -14.38 -7.09
CA CYS A 64 -5.01 -13.68 -8.34
C CYS A 64 -3.56 -13.18 -8.38
N GLY A 65 -2.82 -13.27 -7.28
CA GLY A 65 -1.41 -12.91 -7.22
C GLY A 65 -1.12 -11.41 -7.18
N ILE A 66 -2.15 -10.55 -7.23
CA ILE A 66 -1.98 -9.10 -7.23
C ILE A 66 -1.53 -8.58 -5.86
N ASN A 67 -0.77 -7.49 -5.89
CA ASN A 67 -0.43 -6.77 -4.67
C ASN A 67 -1.59 -5.88 -4.25
N ARG A 68 -1.72 -5.70 -2.94
CA ARG A 68 -2.63 -4.77 -2.31
C ARG A 68 -1.89 -4.06 -1.20
N PHE A 69 -2.24 -2.81 -0.99
CA PHE A 69 -1.59 -1.97 0.01
C PHE A 69 -2.63 -1.39 0.95
N GLY A 70 -2.27 -1.31 2.23
CA GLY A 70 -3.04 -0.59 3.24
C GLY A 70 -2.14 0.47 3.87
N MET A 71 -2.74 1.55 4.37
CA MET A 71 -2.01 2.60 5.08
C MET A 71 -2.65 2.82 6.45
N ASP A 72 -1.82 3.09 7.45
CA ASP A 72 -2.22 3.35 8.82
C ASP A 72 -1.40 4.53 9.38
N TYR A 73 -2.05 5.38 10.16
CA TYR A 73 -1.45 6.62 10.67
C TYR A 73 -1.10 6.55 12.17
N GLY A 74 -1.33 5.42 12.84
CA GLY A 74 -1.19 5.28 14.31
C GLY A 74 -2.43 5.68 15.10
#